data_AF-A0A1C5JRN4-F1
#
_entry.id   AF-A0A1C5JRN4-F1
#
_cell.length_a   1.000
_cell.length_b   1.000
_cell.length_c   1.000
_cell.angle_alpha   90.00
_cell.angle_beta   90.00
_cell.angle_gamma   90.00
#
_symmetry.space_group_name_H-M   'P 1'
#
loop_
_entity.id
_entity.type
_entity.pdbx_description
1 polymer ?
#
loop_
_entity_poly.entity_id
_entity_poly.type
_entity_poly.pdbx_seq_one_letter_code
_entity_poly.pdbx_strand_id
1 'polypeptide(L)'
;MRKRYNFDGIDIDIGTGLTGSGDITRLSTAQANLVRIIDGVLAQMPAGFGPTMAPETAYVTGGSVTYGSIWGAYLPIIKRYVDNGRLWWLNVQYYNGSMYGCSGDSYAAGTVQGFVAQTNCLNPGLVVQGTTIRVPYDRQVPGLPAQSGAGGGYLAPSSVAQAWNTYQGGLKGLMTWSINWDGSKGWTFGDDVKALQGRRPCMVTAGSSGLAPDRRIGPAPQVGSAVLLLARHAEPSVRHRLQAFRRDRRRTPLTGPVATVGHAP
;
A
#
# COMPACT_ATOMS: atom_id res chain seq x y z
N MET A 1 11.69 -2.44 -17.62
CA MET A 1 11.35 -2.64 -16.19
C MET A 1 11.52 -4.09 -15.73
N ARG A 2 10.77 -5.11 -16.22
CA ARG A 2 11.11 -6.53 -15.91
C ARG A 2 12.42 -7.00 -16.55
N LYS A 3 12.66 -6.64 -17.83
CA LYS A 3 13.83 -7.11 -18.62
C LYS A 3 15.21 -6.85 -17.98
N ARG A 4 15.30 -5.91 -17.03
CA ARG A 4 16.55 -5.56 -16.34
C ARG A 4 16.50 -5.77 -14.83
N TYR A 5 15.32 -5.69 -14.18
CA TYR A 5 15.21 -5.64 -12.72
C TYR A 5 14.20 -6.64 -12.11
N ASN A 6 13.57 -7.50 -12.93
CA ASN A 6 12.70 -8.59 -12.47
C ASN A 6 11.61 -8.17 -11.46
N PHE A 7 10.91 -7.07 -11.73
CA PHE A 7 9.77 -6.63 -10.92
C PHE A 7 8.54 -7.51 -11.13
N ASP A 8 7.75 -7.68 -10.06
CA ASP A 8 6.51 -8.47 -10.03
C ASP A 8 5.28 -7.64 -10.38
N GLY A 9 5.30 -6.33 -10.17
CA GLY A 9 4.16 -5.44 -10.42
C GLY A 9 4.56 -3.98 -10.58
N ILE A 10 3.56 -3.14 -10.83
CA ILE A 10 3.66 -1.68 -10.78
C ILE A 10 2.78 -1.15 -9.65
N ASP A 11 3.22 -0.07 -9.04
CA ASP A 11 2.48 0.67 -8.05
C ASP A 11 2.20 2.09 -8.58
N ILE A 12 0.92 2.45 -8.58
CA ILE A 12 0.41 3.73 -9.09
C ILE A 12 0.29 4.71 -7.92
N ASP A 13 1.23 5.64 -7.84
CA ASP A 13 1.31 6.68 -6.81
C ASP A 13 1.43 8.05 -7.48
N ILE A 14 0.35 8.40 -8.19
CA ILE A 14 0.19 9.66 -8.91
C ILE A 14 -0.92 10.46 -8.24
N GLY A 15 -0.57 11.52 -7.51
CA GLY A 15 -1.55 12.49 -6.98
C GLY A 15 -1.67 13.71 -7.87
N THR A 16 -0.55 14.40 -8.13
CA THR A 16 -0.53 15.63 -8.91
C THR A 16 -0.96 15.43 -10.36
N GLY A 17 -1.88 16.27 -10.82
CA GLY A 17 -2.33 16.31 -12.21
C GLY A 17 -3.42 15.29 -12.56
N LEU A 18 -3.82 14.42 -11.62
CA LEU A 18 -4.97 13.54 -11.83
C LEU A 18 -6.24 14.24 -11.35
N THR A 19 -7.08 14.66 -12.29
CA THR A 19 -8.40 15.25 -12.00
C THR A 19 -9.51 14.43 -12.64
N GLY A 20 -10.67 14.38 -11.97
CA GLY A 20 -11.89 13.79 -12.49
C GLY A 20 -12.61 14.70 -13.46
N SER A 21 -13.49 14.11 -14.27
CA SER A 21 -14.35 14.84 -15.22
C SER A 21 -15.57 15.51 -14.56
N GLY A 22 -15.84 15.19 -13.29
CA GLY A 22 -17.11 15.51 -12.60
C GLY A 22 -18.24 14.50 -12.85
N ASP A 23 -18.02 13.51 -13.74
CA ASP A 23 -18.94 12.42 -14.03
C ASP A 23 -18.23 11.07 -13.83
N ILE A 24 -18.70 10.25 -12.89
CA ILE A 24 -18.04 8.98 -12.53
C ILE A 24 -18.08 7.94 -13.64
N THR A 25 -19.02 8.06 -14.57
CA THR A 25 -19.18 7.15 -15.70
C THR A 25 -18.33 7.55 -16.90
N ARG A 26 -17.72 8.74 -16.88
CA ARG A 26 -16.90 9.28 -17.96
C ARG A 26 -15.52 9.71 -17.48
N LEU A 27 -14.46 9.07 -17.99
CA LEU A 27 -13.09 9.44 -17.65
C LEU A 27 -12.75 10.84 -18.19
N SER A 28 -12.01 11.62 -17.39
CA SER A 28 -11.28 12.79 -17.89
C SER A 28 -10.10 12.37 -18.77
N THR A 29 -9.51 13.31 -19.50
CA THR A 29 -8.27 13.07 -20.26
C THR A 29 -7.14 12.55 -19.38
N ALA A 30 -6.99 13.07 -18.16
CA ALA A 30 -5.96 12.62 -17.21
C ALA A 30 -6.20 11.16 -16.77
N GLN A 31 -7.44 10.83 -16.40
CA GLN A 31 -7.82 9.47 -16.01
C GLN A 31 -7.67 8.48 -17.17
N ALA A 32 -8.11 8.85 -18.38
CA ALA A 32 -7.99 8.01 -19.57
C ALA A 32 -6.52 7.76 -19.95
N ASN A 33 -5.66 8.77 -19.85
CA ASN A 33 -4.22 8.61 -20.07
C ASN A 33 -3.57 7.68 -19.07
N LEU A 34 -3.91 7.80 -17.78
CA LEU A 34 -3.40 6.90 -16.76
C LEU A 34 -3.86 5.45 -17.01
N VAL A 35 -5.14 5.23 -17.33
CA VAL A 35 -5.65 3.91 -17.71
C VAL A 35 -4.89 3.34 -18.91
N ARG A 36 -4.68 4.14 -19.96
CA ARG A 36 -3.92 3.74 -21.15
C ARG A 36 -2.48 3.34 -20.82
N ILE A 37 -1.81 4.09 -19.94
CA ILE A 37 -0.45 3.78 -19.49
C ILE A 37 -0.42 2.45 -18.73
N ILE A 38 -1.33 2.28 -17.75
CA ILE A 38 -1.41 1.05 -16.97
C ILE A 38 -1.68 -0.14 -17.90
N ASP A 39 -2.70 -0.06 -18.76
CA ASP A 39 -3.03 -1.15 -19.69
C ASP A 39 -1.89 -1.45 -20.66
N GLY A 40 -1.20 -0.42 -21.18
CA GLY A 40 -0.04 -0.58 -22.05
C GLY A 40 1.16 -1.24 -21.35
N VAL A 41 1.40 -0.94 -20.08
CA VAL A 41 2.42 -1.64 -19.27
C VAL A 41 2.00 -3.08 -19.07
N LEU A 42 0.78 -3.33 -18.61
CA LEU A 42 0.34 -4.69 -18.28
C LEU A 42 0.26 -5.59 -19.52
N ALA A 43 -0.01 -5.05 -20.71
CA ALA A 43 0.02 -5.79 -21.98
C ALA A 43 1.41 -6.30 -22.37
N GLN A 44 2.48 -5.66 -21.88
CA GLN A 44 3.87 -6.06 -22.15
C GLN A 44 4.46 -6.96 -21.05
N MET A 45 3.69 -7.27 -20.01
CA MET A 45 4.13 -7.98 -18.83
C MET A 45 3.55 -9.40 -18.78
N PRO A 46 4.21 -10.35 -18.09
CA PRO A 46 3.73 -11.73 -18.05
C PRO A 46 2.41 -11.84 -17.29
N ALA A 47 1.74 -12.98 -17.47
CA ALA A 47 0.66 -13.41 -16.58
C ALA A 47 1.14 -13.36 -15.12
N GLY A 48 0.30 -12.80 -14.24
CA GLY A 48 0.65 -12.60 -12.84
C GLY A 48 1.56 -11.41 -12.57
N PHE A 49 1.60 -10.41 -13.44
CA PHE A 49 2.01 -9.03 -13.15
C PHE A 49 0.76 -8.16 -12.99
N GLY A 50 0.71 -7.29 -11.97
CA GLY A 50 -0.48 -6.47 -11.74
C GLY A 50 -0.19 -5.14 -11.03
N PRO A 51 -1.16 -4.21 -11.08
CA PRO A 51 -1.05 -2.92 -10.43
C PRO A 51 -1.48 -2.95 -8.96
N THR A 52 -0.81 -2.11 -8.17
CA THR A 52 -1.27 -1.61 -6.87
C THR A 52 -1.48 -0.11 -6.98
N MET A 53 -2.23 0.49 -6.06
CA MET A 53 -2.51 1.93 -6.14
C MET A 53 -2.49 2.55 -4.75
N ALA A 54 -1.71 3.61 -4.56
CA ALA A 54 -1.66 4.34 -3.30
C ALA A 54 -2.09 5.79 -3.45
N PRO A 55 -3.35 6.05 -3.81
CA PRO A 55 -3.88 7.41 -3.80
C PRO A 55 -3.98 7.96 -2.36
N GLU A 56 -3.97 9.28 -2.24
CA GLU A 56 -4.38 9.97 -1.00
C GLU A 56 -5.89 9.85 -0.77
N THR A 57 -6.34 10.07 0.46
CA THR A 57 -7.74 9.87 0.89
C THR A 57 -8.74 10.67 0.07
N ALA A 58 -8.42 11.92 -0.29
CA ALA A 58 -9.26 12.80 -1.09
C ALA A 58 -9.62 12.19 -2.46
N TYR A 59 -8.67 11.50 -3.09
CA TYR A 59 -8.85 10.89 -4.41
C TYR A 59 -9.73 9.64 -4.40
N VAL A 60 -10.01 9.09 -3.21
CA VAL A 60 -10.80 7.87 -3.04
C VAL A 60 -12.04 8.16 -2.19
N THR A 61 -11.94 8.01 -0.88
CA THR A 61 -13.10 8.13 0.01
C THR A 61 -13.52 9.58 0.21
N GLY A 62 -12.67 10.57 -0.09
CA GLY A 62 -13.12 11.96 -0.22
C GLY A 62 -14.24 12.15 -1.25
N GLY A 63 -14.37 11.21 -2.20
CA GLY A 63 -15.52 11.12 -3.11
C GLY A 63 -16.89 11.01 -2.42
N SER A 64 -16.94 10.58 -1.15
CA SER A 64 -18.15 10.55 -0.34
C SER A 64 -18.61 11.94 0.10
N VAL A 65 -17.69 12.91 0.16
CA VAL A 65 -17.98 14.31 0.51
C VAL A 65 -18.39 15.08 -0.74
N THR A 66 -17.62 14.94 -1.82
CA THR A 66 -17.89 15.57 -3.11
C THR A 66 -17.19 14.81 -4.23
N TYR A 67 -17.73 14.87 -5.45
CA TYR A 67 -17.12 14.23 -6.61
C TYR A 67 -16.79 15.26 -7.69
N GLY A 68 -15.49 15.45 -7.97
CA GLY A 68 -15.00 16.42 -8.94
C GLY A 68 -13.60 16.94 -8.60
N SER A 69 -12.90 17.49 -9.59
CA SER A 69 -11.47 17.84 -9.44
C SER A 69 -10.68 16.63 -8.91
N ILE A 70 -9.90 16.76 -7.83
CA ILE A 70 -9.18 15.63 -7.22
C ILE A 70 -10.10 14.69 -6.43
N TRP A 71 -11.26 15.17 -5.97
CA TRP A 71 -12.13 14.43 -5.05
C TRP A 71 -12.79 13.25 -5.75
N GLY A 72 -12.42 12.04 -5.32
CA GLY A 72 -12.85 10.79 -5.94
C GLY A 72 -12.21 10.49 -7.31
N ALA A 73 -11.19 11.23 -7.75
CA ALA A 73 -10.62 11.06 -9.09
C ALA A 73 -9.99 9.68 -9.36
N TYR A 74 -9.65 8.90 -8.34
CA TYR A 74 -9.20 7.51 -8.52
C TYR A 74 -10.34 6.51 -8.63
N LEU A 75 -11.56 6.84 -8.20
CA LEU A 75 -12.68 5.89 -8.10
C LEU A 75 -12.97 5.12 -9.41
N PRO A 76 -13.10 5.76 -10.59
CA PRO A 76 -13.36 5.00 -11.82
C PRO A 76 -12.17 4.14 -12.26
N ILE A 77 -10.95 4.53 -11.90
CA ILE A 77 -9.73 3.75 -12.16
C ILE A 77 -9.71 2.52 -11.25
N ILE A 78 -9.90 2.71 -9.94
CA ILE A 78 -9.98 1.62 -8.96
C ILE A 78 -11.07 0.63 -9.38
N LYS A 79 -12.27 1.12 -9.67
CA LYS A 79 -13.41 0.29 -10.12
C LYS A 79 -13.02 -0.57 -11.32
N ARG A 80 -12.43 0.01 -12.37
CA ARG A 80 -11.99 -0.74 -13.56
C ARG A 80 -11.10 -1.94 -13.20
N TYR A 81 -10.07 -1.72 -12.37
CA TYR A 81 -9.08 -2.76 -12.07
C TYR A 81 -9.55 -3.75 -10.99
N VAL A 82 -10.47 -3.35 -10.11
CA VAL A 82 -11.15 -4.29 -9.21
C VAL A 82 -12.07 -5.20 -10.03
N ASP A 83 -12.94 -4.62 -10.85
CA ASP A 83 -13.98 -5.35 -11.59
C ASP A 83 -13.40 -6.34 -12.60
N ASN A 84 -12.27 -6.02 -13.22
CA ASN A 84 -11.58 -6.94 -14.14
C ASN A 84 -10.61 -7.91 -13.44
N GLY A 85 -10.56 -7.89 -12.11
CA GLY A 85 -9.72 -8.79 -11.31
C GLY A 85 -8.21 -8.54 -11.40
N ARG A 86 -7.76 -7.43 -11.99
CA ARG A 86 -6.33 -7.14 -12.17
C ARG A 86 -5.72 -6.40 -10.99
N LEU A 87 -6.50 -5.64 -10.22
CA LEU A 87 -5.99 -4.93 -9.05
C LEU A 87 -5.50 -5.94 -8.03
N TRP A 88 -4.23 -5.81 -7.66
CA TRP A 88 -3.65 -6.65 -6.61
C TRP A 88 -4.10 -6.22 -5.22
N TRP A 89 -3.95 -4.92 -4.93
CA TRP A 89 -4.51 -4.28 -3.76
C TRP A 89 -4.49 -2.75 -3.89
N LEU A 90 -5.30 -2.11 -3.05
CA LEU A 90 -5.37 -0.68 -2.86
C LEU A 90 -4.71 -0.33 -1.53
N ASN A 91 -3.69 0.52 -1.58
CA ASN A 91 -2.92 0.99 -0.44
C ASN A 91 -3.09 2.51 -0.23
N VAL A 92 -4.34 2.94 0.01
CA VAL A 92 -4.69 4.34 0.28
C VAL A 92 -3.84 4.90 1.43
N GLN A 93 -3.34 6.13 1.25
CA GLN A 93 -2.47 6.81 2.19
C GLN A 93 -3.28 7.41 3.35
N TYR A 94 -3.29 6.77 4.53
CA TYR A 94 -4.05 7.22 5.71
C TYR A 94 -3.26 8.27 6.51
N TYR A 95 -2.73 9.27 5.81
CA TYR A 95 -1.88 10.31 6.36
C TYR A 95 -1.94 11.58 5.51
N ASN A 96 -1.43 12.70 6.04
CA ASN A 96 -1.37 14.02 5.38
C ASN A 96 -2.73 14.61 4.95
N GLY A 97 -3.85 14.15 5.53
CA GLY A 97 -5.20 14.65 5.23
C GLY A 97 -6.22 14.05 6.19
N SER A 98 -7.51 14.31 5.98
CA SER A 98 -8.58 13.66 6.75
C SER A 98 -8.85 12.24 6.28
N MET A 99 -9.41 11.43 7.17
CA MET A 99 -9.93 10.10 6.85
C MET A 99 -11.43 10.23 6.60
N TYR A 100 -11.94 9.74 5.47
CA TYR A 100 -13.35 9.88 5.12
C TYR A 100 -14.09 8.56 5.22
N GLY A 101 -15.28 8.60 5.82
CA GLY A 101 -16.24 7.51 5.75
C GLY A 101 -17.05 7.56 4.46
N CYS A 102 -18.18 6.86 4.45
CA CYS A 102 -19.01 6.66 3.26
C CYS A 102 -20.22 7.60 3.17
N SER A 103 -20.42 8.47 4.17
CA SER A 103 -21.62 9.29 4.30
C SER A 103 -21.28 10.78 4.36
N GLY A 104 -20.18 11.19 3.73
CA GLY A 104 -19.68 12.58 3.76
C GLY A 104 -19.04 12.97 5.10
N ASP A 105 -18.79 11.99 5.96
CA ASP A 105 -18.16 12.10 7.27
C ASP A 105 -16.63 12.14 7.18
N SER A 106 -16.02 12.83 8.14
CA SER A 106 -14.58 13.08 8.20
C SER A 106 -14.04 12.85 9.60
N TYR A 107 -12.86 12.25 9.69
CA TYR A 107 -12.17 11.89 10.92
C TYR A 107 -10.71 12.33 10.87
N ALA A 108 -10.12 12.55 12.04
CA ALA A 108 -8.71 12.89 12.15
C ALA A 108 -7.80 11.72 11.74
N ALA A 109 -6.77 12.01 10.95
CA ALA A 109 -5.66 11.07 10.73
C ALA A 109 -4.92 10.77 12.04
N GLY A 110 -4.23 9.64 12.09
CA GLY A 110 -3.53 9.23 13.31
C GLY A 110 -4.45 8.77 14.44
N THR A 111 -5.71 8.44 14.12
CA THR A 111 -6.67 7.88 15.08
C THR A 111 -7.17 6.50 14.63
N VAL A 112 -7.47 5.62 15.59
CA VAL A 112 -8.08 4.30 15.30
C VAL A 112 -9.45 4.47 14.65
N GLN A 113 -10.22 5.46 15.09
CA GLN A 113 -11.53 5.77 14.51
C GLN A 113 -11.43 6.13 13.02
N GLY A 114 -10.52 7.03 12.66
CA GLY A 114 -10.31 7.42 11.27
C GLY A 114 -9.84 6.26 10.39
N PHE A 115 -8.90 5.44 10.90
CA PHE A 115 -8.48 4.21 10.23
C PHE A 115 -9.67 3.30 9.93
N VAL A 116 -10.50 3.06 10.95
CA VAL A 116 -11.63 2.13 10.85
C VAL A 116 -12.71 2.65 9.91
N ALA A 117 -13.10 3.92 10.04
CA ALA A 117 -14.12 4.51 9.18
C ALA A 117 -13.73 4.46 7.70
N GLN A 118 -12.47 4.78 7.38
CA GLN A 118 -12.02 4.79 6.00
C GLN A 118 -11.90 3.39 5.40
N THR A 119 -11.39 2.43 6.16
CA THR A 119 -11.27 1.03 5.72
C THR A 119 -12.66 0.40 5.53
N ASN A 120 -13.56 0.64 6.48
CA ASN A 120 -14.93 0.14 6.45
C ASN A 120 -15.75 0.75 5.32
N CYS A 121 -15.42 1.95 4.81
CA CYS A 121 -16.19 2.54 3.72
C CYS A 121 -16.07 1.73 2.42
N LEU A 122 -14.86 1.30 2.05
CA LEU A 122 -14.65 0.64 0.76
C LEU A 122 -15.12 -0.82 0.73
N ASN A 123 -15.20 -1.50 1.88
CA ASN A 123 -15.58 -2.91 1.93
C ASN A 123 -17.04 -3.23 1.57
N PRO A 124 -18.08 -2.55 2.11
CA PRO A 124 -19.45 -2.67 1.62
C PRO A 124 -19.60 -2.02 0.25
N GLY A 125 -18.92 -0.90 0.03
CA GLY A 125 -18.87 -0.15 -1.22
C GLY A 125 -19.20 1.32 -1.01
N LEU A 126 -18.39 2.20 -1.60
CA LEU A 126 -18.69 3.63 -1.68
C LEU A 126 -19.58 3.87 -2.90
N VAL A 127 -20.71 4.57 -2.70
CA VAL A 127 -21.63 4.95 -3.77
C VAL A 127 -21.44 6.41 -4.13
N VAL A 128 -21.10 6.70 -5.38
CA VAL A 128 -20.97 8.06 -5.91
C VAL A 128 -21.71 8.13 -7.24
N GLN A 129 -22.63 9.10 -7.38
CA GLN A 129 -23.45 9.29 -8.58
C GLN A 129 -24.09 7.97 -9.09
N GLY A 130 -24.62 7.15 -8.15
CA GLY A 130 -25.23 5.85 -8.44
C GLY A 130 -24.24 4.71 -8.76
N THR A 131 -22.95 4.99 -8.90
CA THR A 131 -21.92 3.97 -9.13
C THR A 131 -21.37 3.47 -7.80
N THR A 132 -21.39 2.15 -7.61
CA THR A 132 -20.79 1.50 -6.44
C THR A 132 -19.35 1.07 -6.72
N ILE A 133 -18.43 1.46 -5.83
CA ILE A 133 -17.01 1.09 -5.86
C ILE A 133 -16.72 0.31 -4.58
N ARG A 134 -16.52 -1.01 -4.73
CA ARG A 134 -16.26 -1.93 -3.63
C ARG A 134 -14.83 -2.45 -3.69
N VAL A 135 -14.07 -2.31 -2.61
CA VAL A 135 -12.75 -2.92 -2.43
C VAL A 135 -12.82 -3.80 -1.18
N PRO A 136 -12.91 -5.14 -1.32
CA PRO A 136 -12.99 -6.02 -0.16
C PRO A 136 -11.72 -5.95 0.70
N TYR A 137 -11.83 -6.28 2.00
CA TYR A 137 -10.69 -6.21 2.93
C TYR A 137 -9.45 -6.99 2.46
N ASP A 138 -9.63 -8.11 1.76
CA ASP A 138 -8.55 -8.94 1.20
C ASP A 138 -7.75 -8.29 0.04
N ARG A 139 -8.18 -7.10 -0.39
CA ARG A 139 -7.53 -6.21 -1.35
C ARG A 139 -7.23 -4.83 -0.76
N GLN A 140 -7.46 -4.60 0.53
CA GLN A 140 -7.10 -3.34 1.18
C GLN A 140 -5.80 -3.47 1.97
N VAL A 141 -4.87 -2.54 1.74
CA VAL A 141 -3.57 -2.46 2.42
C VAL A 141 -3.36 -1.03 2.95
N PRO A 142 -4.06 -0.61 4.02
CA PRO A 142 -3.95 0.75 4.55
C PRO A 142 -2.51 1.24 4.72
N GLY A 143 -2.23 2.45 4.21
CA GLY A 143 -0.90 3.06 4.24
C GLY A 143 -0.70 3.95 5.46
N LEU A 144 0.34 3.70 6.24
CA LEU A 144 0.64 4.45 7.47
C LEU A 144 2.06 5.04 7.45
N PRO A 145 2.30 6.21 8.08
CA PRO A 145 3.67 6.68 8.31
C PRO A 145 4.40 5.71 9.24
N ALA A 146 5.65 5.37 8.91
CA ALA A 146 6.47 4.45 9.70
C ALA A 146 6.80 5.00 11.09
N GLN A 147 6.92 6.32 11.21
CA GLN A 147 7.24 7.02 12.45
C GLN A 147 6.71 8.47 12.43
N SER A 148 6.75 9.15 13.57
CA SER A 148 6.54 10.59 13.65
C SER A 148 7.53 11.32 12.72
N GLY A 149 7.06 12.31 11.96
CA GLY A 149 7.89 13.08 11.02
C GLY A 149 7.96 12.51 9.61
N ALA A 150 7.52 11.28 9.37
CA ALA A 150 7.34 10.72 8.03
C ALA A 150 6.05 11.23 7.32
N GLY A 151 5.28 12.08 7.99
CA GLY A 151 4.00 12.65 7.56
C GLY A 151 3.09 12.93 8.76
N GLY A 152 2.00 13.68 8.56
CA GLY A 152 0.94 13.83 9.55
C GLY A 152 0.07 12.58 9.61
N GLY A 153 -0.44 12.19 10.79
CA GLY A 153 -1.30 11.00 10.93
C GLY A 153 -0.58 9.71 11.33
N TYR A 154 0.60 9.81 11.93
CA TYR A 154 1.29 8.67 12.56
C TYR A 154 0.40 8.03 13.65
N LEU A 155 0.38 6.69 13.67
CA LEU A 155 -0.24 5.89 14.72
C LEU A 155 0.87 5.22 15.53
N ALA A 156 0.79 5.31 16.86
CA ALA A 156 1.64 4.52 17.74
C ALA A 156 1.39 3.02 17.54
N PRO A 157 2.37 2.14 17.80
CA PRO A 157 2.24 0.69 17.60
C PRO A 157 0.99 0.06 18.22
N SER A 158 0.64 0.43 19.45
CA SER A 158 -0.56 -0.06 20.13
C SER A 158 -1.84 0.31 19.38
N SER A 159 -1.92 1.52 18.83
CA SER A 159 -3.05 1.96 18.01
C SER A 159 -3.08 1.27 16.65
N VAL A 160 -1.92 0.98 16.05
CA VAL A 160 -1.84 0.15 14.83
C VAL A 160 -2.37 -1.25 15.11
N ALA A 161 -1.96 -1.87 16.22
CA ALA A 161 -2.44 -3.19 16.64
C ALA A 161 -3.95 -3.19 16.88
N GLN A 162 -4.47 -2.19 17.59
CA GLN A 162 -5.91 -2.04 17.83
C GLN A 162 -6.70 -1.92 16.51
N ALA A 163 -6.25 -1.06 15.60
CA ALA A 163 -6.87 -0.89 14.30
C ALA A 163 -6.83 -2.17 13.47
N TRP A 164 -5.67 -2.82 13.37
CA TRP A 164 -5.49 -4.09 12.65
C TRP A 164 -6.37 -5.21 13.18
N ASN A 165 -6.42 -5.40 14.51
CA ASN A 165 -7.15 -6.50 15.14
C ASN A 165 -8.67 -6.38 15.00
N THR A 166 -9.19 -5.18 14.73
CA THR A 166 -10.62 -4.96 14.36
C THR A 166 -11.07 -5.88 13.23
N TYR A 167 -10.18 -6.21 12.29
CA TYR A 167 -10.51 -6.98 11.09
C TYR A 167 -10.25 -8.48 11.21
N GLN A 168 -9.74 -8.97 12.35
CA GLN A 168 -9.56 -10.40 12.63
C GLN A 168 -8.83 -11.17 11.50
N GLY A 169 -7.82 -10.53 10.88
CA GLY A 169 -7.06 -11.11 9.76
C GLY A 169 -7.69 -10.96 8.38
N GLY A 170 -8.82 -10.26 8.25
CA GLY A 170 -9.48 -10.01 6.96
C GLY A 170 -8.78 -8.98 6.08
N LEU A 171 -7.95 -8.10 6.66
CA LEU A 171 -7.14 -7.15 5.89
C LEU A 171 -5.98 -7.84 5.19
N LYS A 172 -5.70 -7.42 3.95
CA LYS A 172 -4.59 -7.98 3.18
C LYS A 172 -3.23 -7.70 3.80
N GLY A 173 -3.05 -6.53 4.42
CA GLY A 173 -1.77 -6.09 4.95
C GLY A 173 -1.77 -4.62 5.33
N LEU A 174 -0.58 -4.09 5.61
CA LEU A 174 -0.34 -2.68 5.84
C LEU A 174 0.81 -2.22 4.93
N MET A 175 0.70 -1.00 4.43
CA MET A 175 1.75 -0.31 3.68
C MET A 175 2.38 0.74 4.58
N THR A 176 3.67 1.04 4.38
CA THR A 176 4.29 2.15 5.08
C THR A 176 5.07 3.11 4.21
N TRP A 177 4.94 4.39 4.54
CA TRP A 177 5.90 5.42 4.17
C TRP A 177 6.82 5.67 5.38
N SER A 178 8.06 5.19 5.38
CA SER A 178 8.76 4.47 4.32
C SER A 178 9.72 3.46 4.91
N ILE A 179 10.34 2.61 4.09
CA ILE A 179 11.33 1.63 4.59
C ILE A 179 12.52 2.34 5.24
N ASN A 180 12.91 3.50 4.70
CA ASN A 180 14.02 4.28 5.19
C ASN A 180 13.67 4.98 6.52
N TRP A 181 12.44 5.48 6.63
CA TRP A 181 11.93 6.03 7.89
C TRP A 181 11.81 4.95 8.96
N ASP A 182 11.38 3.74 8.62
CA ASP A 182 11.33 2.63 9.59
C ASP A 182 12.74 2.21 10.03
N GLY A 183 13.64 2.02 9.06
CA GLY A 183 15.04 1.65 9.32
C GLY A 183 15.81 2.67 10.14
N SER A 184 15.53 3.97 10.01
CA SER A 184 16.17 5.02 10.81
C SER A 184 15.70 5.04 12.28
N LYS A 185 14.63 4.31 12.62
CA LYS A 185 14.16 4.09 13.99
C LYS A 185 14.27 2.64 14.44
N GLY A 186 15.12 1.84 13.78
CA GLY A 186 15.36 0.46 14.20
C GLY A 186 14.20 -0.50 13.91
N TRP A 187 13.46 -0.27 12.82
CA TRP A 187 12.43 -1.20 12.29
C TRP A 187 11.20 -1.38 13.18
N THR A 188 10.85 -0.37 13.98
CA THR A 188 9.71 -0.42 14.91
C THR A 188 8.39 -0.77 14.22
N PHE A 189 8.06 -0.10 13.10
CA PHE A 189 6.80 -0.37 12.41
C PHE A 189 6.82 -1.74 11.75
N GLY A 190 7.88 -2.05 11.01
CA GLY A 190 7.99 -3.29 10.24
C GLY A 190 7.96 -4.54 11.11
N ASP A 191 8.63 -4.53 12.25
CA ASP A 191 8.65 -5.67 13.17
C ASP A 191 7.32 -5.84 13.93
N ASP A 192 6.70 -4.75 14.36
CA ASP A 192 5.37 -4.79 14.98
C ASP A 192 4.32 -5.34 14.00
N VAL A 193 4.31 -4.86 12.75
CA VAL A 193 3.39 -5.36 11.72
C VAL A 193 3.65 -6.83 11.39
N LYS A 194 4.92 -7.28 11.36
CA LYS A 194 5.23 -8.71 11.20
C LYS A 194 4.68 -9.53 12.35
N ALA A 195 4.84 -9.08 13.59
CA ALA A 195 4.31 -9.77 14.76
C ALA A 195 2.77 -9.88 14.69
N LEU A 196 2.08 -8.80 14.34
CA LEU A 196 0.61 -8.77 14.14
C LEU A 196 0.13 -9.74 13.05
N GLN A 197 0.99 -10.02 12.07
CA GLN A 197 0.73 -10.95 10.97
C GLN A 197 1.17 -12.39 11.29
N GLY A 198 1.64 -12.66 12.51
CA GLY A 198 2.17 -13.99 12.89
C GLY A 198 3.48 -14.35 12.17
N ARG A 199 4.25 -13.35 11.72
CA ARG A 199 5.52 -13.52 11.02
C ARG A 199 6.69 -13.27 11.98
N ARG A 200 7.80 -14.00 11.76
CA ARG A 200 9.02 -13.78 12.55
C ARG A 200 9.60 -12.39 12.26
N PRO A 201 10.06 -11.63 13.29
CA PRO A 201 10.71 -10.33 13.11
C PRO A 201 11.94 -10.42 12.19
N CYS A 202 12.33 -9.29 11.58
CA CYS A 202 13.65 -9.23 10.93
C CYS A 202 14.72 -9.17 12.03
N MET A 203 15.23 -10.32 12.47
CA MET A 203 16.46 -10.31 13.26
C MET A 203 17.59 -9.84 12.34
N VAL A 204 17.92 -8.55 12.38
CA VAL A 204 19.24 -8.09 11.94
C VAL A 204 20.19 -8.58 13.02
N THR A 205 20.84 -9.72 12.80
CA THR A 205 21.98 -10.13 13.60
C THR A 205 23.06 -9.06 13.44
N ALA A 206 23.14 -8.13 14.38
CA ALA A 206 24.41 -7.48 14.66
C ALA A 206 25.39 -8.61 14.99
N GLY A 207 26.44 -8.76 14.19
CA GLY A 207 27.41 -9.82 14.38
C GLY A 207 28.04 -9.70 15.77
N SER A 208 27.65 -10.60 16.67
CA SER A 208 28.44 -10.93 17.84
C SER A 208 28.76 -12.42 17.75
N SER A 209 30.05 -12.69 17.72
CA SER A 209 30.69 -13.99 17.84
C SER A 209 30.14 -14.78 19.04
N GLY A 210 29.71 -16.03 18.84
CA GLY A 210 29.49 -16.96 19.95
C GLY A 210 28.59 -18.14 19.59
N LEU A 211 29.06 -19.34 19.92
CA LEU A 211 28.53 -20.67 19.60
C LEU A 211 27.04 -20.91 19.91
N ALA A 212 26.43 -21.82 19.13
CA ALA A 212 25.12 -22.44 19.36
C ALA A 212 25.06 -23.31 20.64
N PRO A 213 23.86 -23.70 21.10
CA PRO A 213 23.39 -25.02 20.67
C PRO A 213 21.89 -25.16 20.34
N ASP A 214 21.69 -26.16 19.48
CA ASP A 214 20.51 -26.93 19.07
C ASP A 214 19.21 -26.84 19.91
N ARG A 215 18.09 -26.49 19.25
CA ARG A 215 16.73 -26.92 19.65
C ARG A 215 15.88 -27.19 18.41
N ARG A 216 15.60 -28.48 18.20
CA ARG A 216 14.59 -29.01 17.28
C ARG A 216 13.22 -28.40 17.57
N ILE A 217 12.52 -27.93 16.53
CA ILE A 217 11.10 -27.58 16.58
C ILE A 217 10.39 -28.30 15.43
N GLY A 218 9.34 -29.06 15.77
CA GLY A 218 8.52 -29.84 14.86
C GLY A 218 7.72 -29.01 13.84
N PRO A 219 6.92 -29.65 12.97
CA PRO A 219 6.33 -28.99 11.81
C PRO A 219 5.26 -27.98 12.21
N ALA A 220 5.39 -26.75 11.69
CA ALA A 220 4.39 -25.69 11.83
C ALA A 220 3.20 -25.91 10.87
N PRO A 221 1.97 -25.51 11.25
CA PRO A 221 0.78 -25.73 10.45
C PRO A 221 0.80 -24.87 9.17
N GLN A 222 0.27 -25.44 8.09
CA GLN A 222 0.07 -24.75 6.82
C GLN A 222 -1.08 -23.76 6.94
N VAL A 223 -0.79 -22.46 6.84
CA VAL A 223 -1.80 -21.43 6.55
C VAL A 223 -1.30 -20.58 5.40
N GLY A 224 -1.94 -20.74 4.25
CA GLY A 224 -1.67 -20.00 3.03
C GLY A 224 -2.25 -18.59 3.09
N SER A 225 -1.44 -17.63 3.54
CA SER A 225 -1.61 -16.21 3.23
C SER A 225 -0.22 -15.59 3.01
N ALA A 226 0.11 -15.29 1.76
CA ALA A 226 1.28 -14.50 1.43
C ALA A 226 0.96 -13.03 1.75
N VAL A 227 1.42 -12.55 2.90
CA VAL A 227 1.18 -11.19 3.40
C VAL A 227 2.36 -10.28 3.04
N LEU A 228 2.07 -9.05 2.63
CA LEU A 228 3.03 -8.15 2.00
C LEU A 228 3.16 -6.84 2.79
N LEU A 229 4.35 -6.61 3.36
CA LEU A 229 4.78 -5.29 3.79
C LEU A 229 5.42 -4.61 2.58
N LEU A 230 4.73 -3.64 2.00
CA LEU A 230 5.33 -2.74 1.01
C LEU A 230 5.81 -1.51 1.72
N ALA A 231 7.11 -1.27 1.60
CA ALA A 231 7.74 -0.09 2.12
C ALA A 231 8.35 0.65 0.92
N ARG A 232 7.89 1.88 0.70
CA ARG A 232 8.36 2.71 -0.41
C ARG A 232 9.78 3.23 -0.10
N HIS A 233 10.57 3.48 -1.14
CA HIS A 233 11.84 4.18 -0.99
C HIS A 233 11.62 5.69 -1.09
N ALA A 234 12.18 6.46 -0.16
CA ALA A 234 12.09 7.92 -0.17
C ALA A 234 13.33 8.52 -0.85
N GLU A 235 13.17 9.19 -2.00
CA GLU A 235 14.11 10.24 -2.39
C GLU A 235 13.45 11.62 -2.12
N PRO A 236 14.19 12.61 -1.58
CA PRO A 236 13.60 13.85 -1.06
C PRO A 236 12.89 14.74 -2.08
N SER A 237 13.08 14.53 -3.39
CA SER A 237 12.75 15.50 -4.43
C SER A 237 11.58 15.15 -5.36
N VAL A 238 10.95 13.97 -5.26
CA VAL A 238 9.84 13.61 -6.18
C VAL A 238 8.74 12.82 -5.45
N ARG A 239 7.60 13.49 -5.20
CA ARG A 239 6.40 12.96 -4.53
C ARG A 239 5.48 12.09 -5.42
N HIS A 240 5.84 11.83 -6.68
CA HIS A 240 4.94 11.20 -7.67
C HIS A 240 5.69 10.15 -8.48
N ARG A 241 5.30 8.87 -8.39
CA ARG A 241 6.02 7.79 -9.07
C ARG A 241 5.09 6.69 -9.55
N LEU A 242 5.35 6.21 -10.76
CA LEU A 242 5.07 4.81 -11.10
C LEU A 242 6.23 4.00 -10.51
N GLN A 243 6.00 3.29 -9.41
CA GLN A 243 7.02 2.45 -8.81
C GLN A 243 6.86 1.01 -9.32
N ALA A 244 7.94 0.26 -9.40
CA ALA A 244 7.85 -1.18 -9.65
C ALA A 244 8.35 -1.89 -8.40
N PHE A 245 7.68 -2.99 -8.02
CA PHE A 245 7.99 -3.68 -6.76
C PHE A 245 8.16 -5.18 -6.98
N ARG A 246 8.82 -5.84 -6.03
CA ARG A 246 8.90 -7.30 -5.94
C ARG A 246 8.04 -7.78 -4.79
N ARG A 247 7.42 -8.94 -4.95
CA ARG A 247 6.74 -9.65 -3.86
C ARG A 247 7.80 -10.32 -2.99
N ASP A 248 7.61 -10.30 -1.68
CA ASP A 248 8.37 -11.15 -0.77
C ASP A 248 8.02 -12.62 -1.06
N ARG A 249 8.86 -13.27 -1.88
CA ARG A 249 8.82 -14.71 -2.07
C ARG A 249 9.74 -15.29 -1.01
N ARG A 250 9.17 -16.04 -0.06
CA ARG A 250 9.98 -16.95 0.77
C ARG A 250 10.69 -17.93 -0.15
N ARG A 251 11.94 -17.65 -0.56
CA ARG A 251 13.01 -18.62 -0.88
C ARG A 251 14.32 -17.93 -1.30
N THR A 252 15.37 -18.36 -0.59
CA THR A 252 16.82 -18.29 -0.86
C THR A 252 17.57 -16.95 -0.67
N PRO A 253 18.67 -16.92 0.12
CA PRO A 253 19.51 -15.73 0.28
C PRO A 253 20.19 -15.39 -1.05
N LEU A 254 20.15 -14.12 -1.44
CA LEU A 254 20.99 -13.59 -2.51
C LEU A 254 22.39 -13.36 -1.94
N THR A 255 23.30 -14.33 -2.13
CA THR A 255 24.73 -14.07 -2.08
C THR A 255 25.14 -13.43 -3.40
N GLY A 256 25.25 -12.10 -3.43
CA GLY A 256 25.75 -11.35 -4.58
C GLY A 256 26.06 -9.91 -4.20
N PRO A 257 27.17 -9.32 -4.68
CA PRO A 257 27.69 -8.06 -4.17
C PRO A 257 26.75 -6.89 -4.51
N VAL A 258 26.62 -5.98 -3.54
CA VAL A 258 25.99 -4.67 -3.71
C VAL A 258 26.92 -3.82 -4.57
N ALA A 259 26.50 -3.52 -5.80
CA ALA A 259 27.24 -2.59 -6.66
C ALA A 259 26.86 -1.15 -6.32
N THR A 260 27.78 -0.41 -5.70
CA THR A 260 27.79 1.05 -5.65
C THR A 260 28.17 1.58 -7.04
N VAL A 261 27.30 2.38 -7.64
CA VAL A 261 27.63 3.12 -8.87
C VAL A 261 28.42 4.36 -8.45
N GLY A 262 29.75 4.28 -8.57
CA GLY A 262 30.63 5.44 -8.51
C GLY A 262 30.44 6.33 -9.73
N HIS A 263 30.45 7.64 -9.49
CA HIS A 263 30.56 8.66 -10.54
C HIS A 263 31.98 8.70 -11.11
N ALA A 264 32.05 9.03 -12.40
CA ALA A 264 33.05 9.88 -13.10
C ALA A 264 33.66 9.21 -14.36
N PRO A 265 34.13 10.00 -15.34
CA PRO A 265 34.05 11.46 -15.51
C PRO A 265 32.94 11.89 -16.49
#